data_AF-A0A7C6V3K2-F1
#
_entry.id   AF-A0A7C6V3K2-F1
#
_cell.length_a   1.000
_cell.length_b   1.000
_cell.length_c   1.000
_cell.angle_alpha   90.00
_cell.angle_beta   90.00
_cell.angle_gamma   90.00
#
_symmetry.space_group_name_H-M   'P 1'
#
loop_
_entity.id
_entity.type
_entity.pdbx_description
1 polymer ?
#
loop_
_entity_poly.entity_id
_entity_poly.type
_entity_poly.pdbx_seq_one_letter_code
_entity_poly.pdbx_strand_id
1 'polypeptide(L)'
;MYVWHQFQQQGNFLCLVTAAQRVEEKRKLLRRLEHIRKMVTVERERSANLKKRLASEERDLKRLDGLSLVNLFHTILGDKEDARQKERQEYLAARLSYDESCDTLKALEAELKNLELEVEALGDPEQEYKAALKEKERILLQSGGPAARRLFELDDFRHFRLSKSFLLAQVNLITNMGC
;
A
#
# COMPACT_ATOMS: atom_id res chain seq x y z
N MET A 1 33.64 -25.25 30.91
CA MET A 1 32.53 -24.31 31.16
C MET A 1 32.52 -23.08 30.25
N TYR A 2 33.67 -22.57 29.77
CA TYR A 2 33.74 -21.39 28.88
C TYR A 2 33.13 -21.59 27.48
N VAL A 3 33.28 -22.78 26.88
CA VAL A 3 32.81 -23.06 25.51
C VAL A 3 31.28 -22.98 25.39
N TRP A 4 30.54 -23.42 26.40
CA TRP A 4 29.07 -23.35 26.43
C TRP A 4 28.55 -21.91 26.53
N HIS A 5 29.19 -21.07 27.34
CA HIS A 5 28.83 -19.65 27.45
C HIS A 5 29.06 -18.88 26.14
N GLN A 6 30.15 -19.21 25.44
CA GLN A 6 30.50 -18.59 24.16
C GLN A 6 29.56 -19.03 23.02
N PHE A 7 29.12 -20.29 23.03
CA PHE A 7 28.13 -20.83 22.10
C PHE A 7 26.73 -20.21 22.33
N GLN A 8 26.34 -20.04 23.60
CA GLN A 8 25.08 -19.40 23.98
C GLN A 8 25.04 -17.90 23.62
N GLN A 9 26.17 -17.20 23.74
CA GLN A 9 26.33 -15.81 23.29
C GLN A 9 26.19 -15.66 21.76
N GLN A 10 26.78 -16.58 20.98
CA GLN A 10 26.67 -16.57 19.52
C GLN A 10 25.24 -16.88 19.03
N GLY A 11 24.55 -17.85 19.64
CA GLY A 11 23.17 -18.18 19.29
C GLY A 11 22.18 -17.02 19.53
N ASN A 12 22.33 -16.29 20.64
CA ASN A 12 21.46 -15.15 20.95
C ASN A 12 21.70 -13.95 20.03
N PHE A 13 22.95 -13.70 19.65
CA PHE A 13 23.27 -12.65 18.68
C PHE A 13 22.64 -12.93 17.33
N LEU A 14 22.66 -14.19 16.87
CA LEU A 14 22.03 -14.60 15.61
C LEU A 14 20.50 -14.42 15.64
N CYS A 15 19.82 -14.80 16.74
CA CYS A 15 18.38 -14.59 16.90
C CYS A 15 17.98 -13.11 16.90
N LEU A 16 18.82 -12.24 17.48
CA LEU A 16 18.57 -10.79 17.50
C LEU A 16 18.73 -10.15 16.13
N VAL A 17 19.79 -10.51 15.40
CA VAL A 17 20.05 -9.99 14.06
C VAL A 17 18.95 -10.43 13.10
N THR A 18 18.53 -11.70 13.17
CA THR A 18 17.43 -12.22 12.32
C THR A 18 16.08 -11.59 12.65
N ALA A 19 15.75 -11.40 13.94
CA ALA A 19 14.54 -10.68 14.32
C ALA A 19 14.57 -9.21 13.88
N ALA A 20 15.71 -8.52 14.01
CA ALA A 20 15.87 -7.15 13.54
C ALA A 20 15.73 -7.02 12.01
N GLN A 21 16.26 -7.98 11.25
CA GLN A 21 16.09 -8.04 9.79
C GLN A 21 14.62 -8.17 9.40
N ARG A 22 13.87 -9.07 10.05
CA ARG A 22 12.43 -9.26 9.79
C ARG A 22 11.60 -8.00 10.10
N VAL A 23 11.96 -7.25 11.15
CA VAL A 23 11.34 -5.94 11.45
C VAL A 23 11.59 -4.94 10.31
N GLU A 24 12.82 -4.87 9.78
CA GLU A 24 13.12 -3.96 8.67
C GLU A 24 12.41 -4.35 7.38
N GLU A 25 12.30 -5.64 7.09
CA GLU A 25 11.55 -6.17 5.95
C GLU A 25 10.08 -5.81 6.05
N LYS A 26 9.44 -6.08 7.19
CA LYS A 26 8.06 -5.68 7.47
C LYS A 26 7.88 -4.16 7.30
N ARG A 27 8.83 -3.37 7.78
CA ARG A 27 8.81 -1.90 7.62
C ARG A 27 8.87 -1.46 6.15
N LYS A 28 9.69 -2.12 5.32
CA LYS A 28 9.75 -1.86 3.86
C LYS A 28 8.43 -2.19 3.19
N LEU A 29 7.84 -3.33 3.52
CA LEU A 29 6.55 -3.75 2.97
C LEU A 29 5.43 -2.81 3.37
N LEU A 30 5.37 -2.38 4.64
CA LEU A 30 4.38 -1.41 5.11
C LEU A 30 4.47 -0.07 4.38
N ARG A 31 5.69 0.42 4.08
CA ARG A 31 5.86 1.64 3.26
C ARG A 31 5.34 1.47 1.85
N ARG A 32 5.64 0.32 1.22
CA ARG A 32 5.12 0.00 -0.12
C ARG A 32 3.60 -0.10 -0.11
N LEU A 33 3.04 -0.76 0.89
CA LEU A 33 1.60 -0.92 1.09
C LEU A 33 0.91 0.45 1.20
N GLU A 34 1.46 1.37 2.00
CA GLU A 34 0.93 2.74 2.10
C GLU A 34 0.98 3.48 0.75
N HIS A 35 2.07 3.33 0.00
CA HIS A 35 2.19 3.92 -1.33
C HIS A 35 1.14 3.38 -2.31
N ILE A 36 0.97 2.05 -2.36
CA ILE A 36 -0.04 1.41 -3.21
C ILE A 36 -1.46 1.80 -2.79
N ARG A 37 -1.76 1.91 -1.49
CA ARG A 37 -3.07 2.42 -1.02
C ARG A 37 -3.36 3.82 -1.56
N LYS A 38 -2.37 4.72 -1.53
CA LYS A 38 -2.53 6.06 -2.11
C LYS A 38 -2.80 6.00 -3.62
N MET A 39 -2.07 5.16 -4.34
CA MET A 39 -2.29 4.92 -5.77
C MET A 39 -3.71 4.42 -6.07
N VAL A 40 -4.20 3.43 -5.30
CA VAL A 40 -5.57 2.90 -5.43
C VAL A 40 -6.59 4.02 -5.22
N THR A 41 -6.44 4.85 -4.19
CA THR A 41 -7.37 5.96 -3.93
C THR A 41 -7.43 6.95 -5.09
N VAL A 42 -6.26 7.37 -5.60
CA VAL A 42 -6.17 8.29 -6.74
C VAL A 42 -6.80 7.67 -8.00
N GLU A 43 -6.51 6.40 -8.28
CA GLU A 43 -7.04 5.74 -9.47
C GLU A 43 -8.56 5.49 -9.36
N ARG A 44 -9.08 5.23 -8.15
CA ARG A 44 -10.54 5.17 -7.91
C ARG A 44 -11.24 6.50 -8.22
N GLU A 45 -10.66 7.61 -7.77
CA GLU A 45 -11.19 8.95 -8.09
C GLU A 45 -11.15 9.21 -9.60
N ARG A 46 -10.05 8.85 -10.26
CA ARG A 46 -9.91 8.96 -11.72
C ARG A 46 -10.95 8.12 -12.46
N SER A 47 -11.11 6.84 -12.10
CA SER A 47 -12.14 5.94 -12.63
C SER A 47 -13.55 6.51 -12.45
N ALA A 48 -13.85 7.08 -11.28
CA ALA A 48 -15.15 7.69 -11.01
C ALA A 48 -15.42 8.91 -11.90
N ASN A 49 -14.41 9.75 -12.14
CA ASN A 49 -14.52 10.90 -13.04
C ASN A 49 -14.68 10.48 -14.51
N LEU A 50 -13.93 9.47 -14.95
CA LEU A 50 -14.06 8.91 -16.29
C LEU A 50 -15.45 8.28 -16.50
N LYS A 51 -16.00 7.60 -15.49
CA LYS A 51 -17.37 7.06 -15.54
C LYS A 51 -18.42 8.16 -15.72
N LYS A 52 -18.26 9.31 -15.04
CA LYS A 52 -19.15 10.46 -15.22
C LYS A 52 -19.09 11.02 -16.64
N ARG A 53 -17.89 11.14 -17.21
CA ARG A 53 -17.68 11.56 -18.61
C ARG A 53 -18.30 10.57 -19.59
N LEU A 54 -18.07 9.27 -19.41
CA LEU A 54 -18.68 8.24 -20.25
C LEU A 54 -20.22 8.34 -20.24
N ALA A 55 -20.82 8.63 -19.08
CA ALA A 55 -22.26 8.82 -18.95
C ALA A 55 -22.78 10.15 -19.54
N SER A 56 -21.95 11.18 -19.73
CA SER A 56 -22.34 12.35 -20.52
C SER A 56 -22.33 12.03 -22.01
N GLU A 57 -21.24 11.43 -22.51
CA GLU A 57 -21.13 11.06 -23.93
C GLU A 57 -22.24 10.10 -24.38
N GLU A 58 -22.60 9.13 -23.52
CA GLU A 58 -23.70 8.20 -23.81
C GLU A 58 -25.06 8.93 -23.91
N ARG A 59 -25.26 10.02 -23.14
CA ARG A 59 -26.49 10.81 -23.20
C ARG A 59 -26.55 11.68 -24.45
N ASP A 60 -25.42 12.23 -24.88
CA ASP A 60 -25.35 13.03 -26.09
C ASP A 60 -25.62 12.15 -27.33
N LEU A 61 -25.02 10.96 -27.40
CA LEU A 61 -25.35 9.94 -28.41
C LEU A 61 -26.86 9.62 -28.45
N LYS A 62 -27.49 9.39 -27.29
CA LYS A 62 -28.94 9.13 -27.20
C LYS A 62 -29.78 10.33 -27.63
N ARG A 63 -29.31 11.56 -27.39
CA ARG A 63 -30.01 12.78 -27.82
C ARG A 63 -30.00 12.89 -29.35
N LEU A 64 -28.88 12.60 -30.00
CA LEU A 64 -28.81 12.56 -31.47
C LEU A 64 -29.73 11.50 -32.08
N ASP A 65 -29.91 10.36 -31.40
CA ASP A 65 -30.83 9.30 -31.83
C ASP A 65 -32.30 9.64 -31.56
N GLY A 66 -32.62 10.31 -30.45
CA GLY A 66 -33.98 10.72 -30.08
C GLY A 66 -34.54 11.89 -30.90
N LEU A 67 -33.68 12.71 -31.50
CA LEU A 67 -34.06 13.80 -32.42
C LEU A 67 -34.37 13.29 -33.85
N SER A 68 -34.66 12.00 -34.02
CA SER A 68 -34.83 11.38 -35.34
C SER A 68 -36.29 11.31 -35.80
N LEU A 69 -36.50 11.70 -37.06
CA LEU A 69 -37.64 11.49 -37.97
C LEU A 69 -38.76 12.52 -38.05
N VAL A 70 -39.13 13.26 -37.00
CA VAL A 70 -40.33 14.12 -37.13
C VAL A 70 -40.03 15.47 -37.80
N ASN A 71 -38.81 16.02 -37.71
CA ASN A 71 -38.62 17.46 -37.95
C ASN A 71 -37.75 17.99 -39.10
N LEU A 72 -36.85 17.27 -39.80
CA LEU A 72 -36.23 17.90 -41.00
C LEU A 72 -35.42 16.96 -41.94
N PHE A 73 -35.59 17.22 -43.24
CA PHE A 73 -35.14 16.45 -44.41
C PHE A 73 -33.71 16.75 -44.91
N HIS A 74 -33.17 15.76 -45.65
CA HIS A 74 -32.10 15.72 -46.68
C HIS A 74 -30.81 16.56 -46.60
N THR A 75 -30.80 17.83 -46.18
CA THR A 75 -29.55 18.61 -46.04
C THR A 75 -28.89 18.35 -44.69
N ILE A 76 -29.69 18.03 -43.67
CA ILE A 76 -29.21 17.69 -42.33
C ILE A 76 -28.67 16.26 -42.27
N LEU A 77 -29.03 15.37 -43.21
CA LEU A 77 -28.66 13.95 -43.09
C LEU A 77 -27.14 13.74 -43.11
N GLY A 78 -26.42 14.45 -43.98
CA GLY A 78 -24.94 14.42 -44.02
C GLY A 78 -24.30 15.04 -42.77
N ASP A 79 -24.74 16.25 -42.38
CA ASP A 79 -24.24 16.95 -41.18
C ASP A 79 -24.53 16.17 -39.88
N LYS A 80 -25.66 15.45 -39.83
CA LYS A 80 -26.05 14.59 -38.69
C LYS A 80 -25.24 13.30 -38.64
N GLU A 81 -24.96 12.67 -39.78
CA GLU A 81 -24.10 11.48 -39.82
C GLU A 81 -22.67 11.81 -39.39
N ASP A 82 -22.13 12.95 -39.82
CA ASP A 82 -20.82 13.44 -39.38
C ASP A 82 -20.81 13.76 -37.88
N ALA A 83 -21.85 14.44 -37.37
CA ALA A 83 -22.00 14.72 -35.94
C ALA A 83 -22.11 13.44 -35.11
N ARG A 84 -22.90 12.45 -35.54
CA ARG A 84 -23.03 11.15 -34.87
C ARG A 84 -21.71 10.39 -34.87
N GLN A 85 -20.98 10.40 -35.98
CA GLN A 85 -19.70 9.73 -36.07
C GLN A 85 -18.69 10.35 -35.10
N LYS A 86 -18.69 11.69 -34.97
CA LYS A 86 -17.86 12.40 -34.01
C LYS A 86 -18.21 12.04 -32.55
N GLU A 87 -19.48 12.13 -32.16
CA GLU A 87 -19.89 11.75 -30.80
C GLU A 87 -19.60 10.27 -30.50
N ARG A 88 -19.71 9.39 -31.50
CA ARG A 88 -19.35 7.98 -31.35
C ARG A 88 -17.86 7.80 -31.09
N GLN A 89 -17.00 8.58 -31.76
CA GLN A 89 -15.56 8.58 -31.49
C GLN A 89 -15.26 9.07 -30.07
N GLU A 90 -15.91 10.14 -29.64
CA GLU A 90 -15.76 10.71 -28.29
C GLU A 90 -16.21 9.71 -27.21
N TYR A 91 -17.34 9.05 -27.39
CA TYR A 91 -17.81 7.96 -26.52
C TYR A 91 -16.82 6.79 -26.47
N LEU A 92 -16.33 6.32 -27.63
CA LEU A 92 -15.38 5.21 -27.68
C LEU A 92 -14.07 5.56 -26.99
N ALA A 93 -13.57 6.79 -27.16
CA ALA A 93 -12.38 7.27 -26.48
C ALA A 93 -12.58 7.35 -24.95
N ALA A 94 -13.74 7.87 -24.51
CA ALA A 94 -14.10 7.93 -23.10
C ALA A 94 -14.24 6.51 -22.48
N ARG A 95 -14.82 5.58 -23.23
CA ARG A 95 -14.98 4.18 -22.81
C ARG A 95 -13.63 3.49 -22.68
N LEU A 96 -12.76 3.62 -23.68
CA LEU A 96 -11.41 3.05 -23.64
C LEU A 96 -10.64 3.56 -22.42
N SER A 97 -10.66 4.88 -22.20
CA SER A 97 -10.00 5.49 -21.05
C SER A 97 -10.55 4.96 -19.71
N TYR A 98 -11.87 4.78 -19.62
CA TYR A 98 -12.53 4.22 -18.44
C TYR A 98 -12.15 2.76 -18.19
N ASP A 99 -12.15 1.95 -19.24
CA ASP A 99 -11.80 0.53 -19.18
C ASP A 99 -10.33 0.36 -18.76
N GLU A 100 -9.41 1.14 -19.34
CA GLU A 100 -7.99 1.17 -18.96
C GLU A 100 -7.78 1.55 -17.49
N SER A 101 -8.51 2.56 -17.00
CA SER A 101 -8.45 2.97 -15.60
C SER A 101 -9.00 1.89 -14.67
N CYS A 102 -10.07 1.20 -15.07
CA CYS A 102 -10.62 0.08 -14.32
C CYS A 102 -9.64 -1.10 -14.23
N ASP A 103 -8.95 -1.42 -15.33
CA ASP A 103 -7.97 -2.51 -15.34
C ASP A 103 -6.73 -2.16 -14.53
N THR A 104 -6.28 -0.90 -14.58
CA THR A 104 -5.23 -0.37 -13.71
C THR A 104 -5.63 -0.48 -12.24
N LEU A 105 -6.86 -0.08 -11.91
CA LEU A 105 -7.39 -0.18 -10.55
C LEU A 105 -7.43 -1.63 -10.05
N LYS A 106 -7.93 -2.57 -10.87
CA LYS A 106 -7.94 -4.00 -10.51
C LYS A 106 -6.53 -4.53 -10.25
N ALA A 107 -5.54 -4.14 -11.07
CA ALA A 107 -4.16 -4.55 -10.89
C ALA A 107 -3.58 -4.02 -9.56
N LEU A 108 -3.82 -2.75 -9.24
CA LEU A 108 -3.39 -2.13 -7.99
C LEU A 108 -4.08 -2.76 -6.76
N GLU A 109 -5.37 -3.09 -6.86
CA GLU A 109 -6.11 -3.77 -5.79
C GLU A 109 -5.62 -5.20 -5.55
N ALA A 110 -5.26 -5.92 -6.62
CA ALA A 110 -4.65 -7.24 -6.51
C ALA A 110 -3.25 -7.16 -5.86
N GLU A 111 -2.42 -6.20 -6.26
CA GLU A 111 -1.11 -5.95 -5.62
C GLU A 111 -1.26 -5.59 -4.15
N LEU A 112 -2.21 -4.72 -3.81
CA LEU A 112 -2.50 -4.33 -2.44
C LEU A 112 -2.85 -5.55 -1.58
N LYS A 113 -3.74 -6.41 -2.07
CA LYS A 113 -4.15 -7.64 -1.37
C LYS A 113 -2.97 -8.58 -1.15
N ASN A 114 -2.10 -8.75 -2.15
CA ASN A 114 -0.92 -9.60 -2.02
C ASN A 114 0.05 -9.04 -0.97
N LEU A 115 0.29 -7.72 -0.98
CA LEU A 115 1.14 -7.08 0.04
C LEU A 115 0.55 -7.17 1.44
N GLU A 116 -0.77 -7.07 1.59
CA GLU A 116 -1.45 -7.26 2.87
C GLU A 116 -1.24 -8.68 3.41
N LEU A 117 -1.37 -9.70 2.55
CA LEU A 117 -1.08 -11.09 2.91
C LEU A 117 0.40 -11.32 3.25
N GLU A 118 1.34 -10.72 2.52
CA GLU A 118 2.77 -10.81 2.82
C GLU A 118 3.11 -10.18 4.19
N VAL A 119 2.51 -9.04 4.50
CA VAL A 119 2.68 -8.37 5.79
C VAL A 119 2.08 -9.19 6.93
N GLU A 120 0.91 -9.79 6.72
CA GLU A 120 0.26 -10.65 7.70
C GLU A 120 1.07 -11.94 7.95
N ALA A 121 1.60 -12.56 6.89
CA ALA A 121 2.42 -13.76 6.98
C ALA A 121 3.72 -13.56 7.78
N LEU A 122 4.25 -12.33 7.83
CA LEU A 122 5.43 -12.00 8.64
C LEU A 122 5.16 -12.01 10.16
N GLY A 123 3.89 -11.95 10.57
CA GLY A 123 3.48 -11.96 11.98
C GLY A 123 3.91 -10.70 12.73
N ASP A 124 4.38 -10.88 13.98
CA ASP A 124 4.85 -9.79 14.84
C ASP A 124 6.36 -9.92 15.13
N PRO A 125 7.23 -9.64 14.14
CA PRO A 125 8.67 -9.67 14.35
C PRO A 125 9.14 -8.62 15.35
N GLU A 126 8.34 -7.56 15.61
CA GLU A 126 8.62 -6.59 16.66
C GLU A 126 8.51 -7.21 18.06
N GLN A 127 7.51 -8.08 18.29
CA GLN A 127 7.39 -8.85 19.53
C GLN A 127 8.53 -9.86 19.67
N GLU A 128 8.88 -10.57 18.60
CA GLU A 128 10.01 -11.52 18.58
C GLU A 128 11.34 -10.81 18.89
N TYR A 129 11.59 -9.64 18.29
CA TYR A 129 12.76 -8.82 18.55
C TYR A 129 12.84 -8.37 20.02
N LYS A 130 11.72 -7.89 20.58
CA LYS A 130 11.64 -7.51 22.01
C LYS A 130 11.90 -8.71 22.94
N ALA A 131 11.38 -9.89 22.60
CA ALA A 131 11.62 -11.10 23.38
C ALA A 131 13.10 -11.50 23.35
N ALA A 132 13.72 -11.48 22.17
CA ALA A 132 15.15 -11.77 22.00
C ALA A 132 16.03 -10.76 22.75
N LEU A 133 15.64 -9.48 22.76
CA LEU A 133 16.34 -8.44 23.52
C LEU A 133 16.27 -8.70 25.02
N LYS A 134 15.07 -9.00 25.53
CA LYS A 134 14.86 -9.28 26.95
C LYS A 134 15.66 -10.49 27.42
N GLU A 135 15.78 -11.51 26.59
CA GLU A 135 16.60 -12.69 26.91
C GLU A 135 18.09 -12.38 26.93
N LYS A 136 18.58 -11.56 25.98
CA LYS A 136 19.96 -11.06 26.01
C LYS A 136 20.23 -10.20 27.26
N GLU A 137 19.30 -9.33 27.63
CA GLU A 137 19.40 -8.51 28.86
C GLU A 137 19.48 -9.41 30.11
N ARG A 138 18.62 -10.44 30.21
CA ARG A 138 18.61 -11.39 31.33
C ARG A 138 19.96 -12.09 31.49
N ILE A 139 20.57 -12.53 30.39
CA ILE A 139 21.85 -13.22 30.42
C ILE A 139 22.99 -12.25 30.78
N LEU A 140 22.97 -11.03 30.26
CA LEU A 140 23.95 -10.00 30.61
C LEU A 140 23.88 -9.61 32.08
N LEU A 141 22.68 -9.51 32.66
CA LEU A 141 22.51 -9.25 34.10
C LEU A 141 22.96 -10.42 34.99
N GLN A 142 22.86 -11.66 34.50
CA GLN A 142 23.37 -12.85 35.20
C GLN A 142 24.89 -13.02 35.07
N SER A 143 25.50 -12.49 34.02
CA SER A 143 26.95 -12.64 33.73
C SER A 143 27.79 -11.39 34.02
N GLY A 144 27.18 -10.21 34.15
CA GLY A 144 27.87 -8.95 34.43
C GLY A 144 27.00 -7.98 35.24
N GLY A 145 27.58 -7.42 36.31
CA GLY A 145 26.93 -6.43 37.17
C GLY A 145 26.59 -5.10 36.45
N PRO A 146 26.32 -4.01 37.19
CA PRO A 146 25.75 -2.75 36.68
C PRO A 146 26.44 -2.09 35.48
N ALA A 147 27.70 -2.43 35.19
CA ALA A 147 28.43 -1.97 34.01
C ALA A 147 27.94 -2.61 32.69
N ALA A 148 27.49 -3.88 32.71
CA ALA A 148 26.94 -4.56 31.54
C ALA A 148 25.61 -3.93 31.09
N ARG A 149 24.81 -3.45 32.06
CA ARG A 149 23.54 -2.74 31.81
C ARG A 149 23.74 -1.43 31.04
N ARG A 150 24.74 -0.62 31.41
CA ARG A 150 25.04 0.65 30.73
C ARG A 150 25.57 0.48 29.30
N LEU A 151 26.35 -0.57 29.05
CA LEU A 151 26.82 -0.92 27.70
C LEU A 151 25.66 -1.37 26.80
N PHE A 152 24.75 -2.17 27.35
CA PHE A 152 23.57 -2.66 26.64
C PHE A 152 22.61 -1.53 26.22
N GLU A 153 22.33 -0.59 27.14
CA GLU A 153 21.47 0.57 26.85
C GLU A 153 22.01 1.45 25.71
N LEU A 154 23.33 1.55 25.54
CA LEU A 154 23.97 2.35 24.50
C LEU A 154 23.93 1.70 23.11
N ASP A 155 24.10 0.38 23.03
CA ASP A 155 24.00 -0.38 21.78
C ASP A 155 22.55 -0.44 21.28
N ASP A 156 21.60 -0.66 22.18
CA ASP A 156 20.17 -0.68 21.84
C ASP A 156 19.66 0.71 21.41
N PHE A 157 20.14 1.79 22.03
CA PHE A 157 19.75 3.16 21.63
C PHE A 157 20.13 3.49 20.19
N ARG A 158 21.24 2.93 19.68
CA ARG A 158 21.68 3.16 18.29
C ARG A 158 20.83 2.37 17.30
N HIS A 159 20.47 1.13 17.62
CA HIS A 159 19.64 0.30 16.75
C HIS A 159 18.15 0.68 16.77
N PHE A 160 17.62 1.14 17.90
CA PHE A 160 16.18 1.37 18.08
C PHE A 160 15.68 2.78 17.70
N ARG A 161 16.53 3.82 17.73
CA ARG A 161 16.12 5.21 17.41
C ARG A 161 15.61 5.39 15.97
N LEU A 162 15.96 4.48 15.08
CA LEU A 162 15.47 4.44 13.69
C LEU A 162 14.10 3.75 13.55
N SER A 163 13.61 3.07 14.58
CA SER A 163 12.39 2.23 14.55
C SER A 163 11.18 2.90 15.23
N LYS A 164 11.37 3.51 16.41
CA LYS A 164 10.24 3.96 17.26
C LYS A 164 9.50 5.21 16.76
N SER A 165 10.21 6.19 16.21
CA SER A 165 9.62 7.47 15.78
C SER A 165 8.67 7.34 14.59
N PHE A 166 8.85 6.31 13.76
CA PHE A 166 8.01 6.05 12.59
C PHE A 166 6.78 5.19 12.92
N LEU A 167 6.92 4.22 13.83
CA LEU A 167 5.80 3.36 14.28
C LEU A 167 4.70 4.15 15.00
N LEU A 168 5.05 5.16 15.79
CA LEU A 168 4.06 6.03 16.44
C LEU A 168 3.26 6.87 15.44
N ALA A 169 3.85 7.23 14.29
CA ALA A 169 3.14 7.93 13.24
C ALA A 169 2.17 7.01 12.48
N GLN A 170 2.52 5.74 12.31
CA GLN A 170 1.72 4.76 11.56
C GLN A 170 0.53 4.22 12.36
N VAL A 171 0.71 3.96 13.66
CA VAL A 171 -0.40 3.56 14.55
C VAL A 171 -1.45 4.67 14.64
N ASN A 172 -1.02 5.94 14.76
CA ASN A 172 -1.94 7.07 14.78
C ASN A 172 -2.72 7.25 13.47
N LEU A 173 -2.15 6.89 12.30
CA LEU A 173 -2.89 6.97 11.02
C LEU A 173 -3.96 5.88 10.89
N ILE A 174 -3.70 4.67 11.41
CA ILE A 174 -4.66 3.55 11.36
C ILE A 174 -5.81 3.79 12.34
N THR A 175 -5.53 4.36 13.52
CA THR A 175 -6.59 4.71 14.49
C THR A 175 -7.42 5.93 14.08
N ASN A 176 -6.90 6.83 13.24
CA ASN A 176 -7.59 8.06 12.86
C ASN A 176 -8.36 7.98 11.53
N MET A 177 -8.42 6.79 10.90
CA MET A 177 -9.31 6.49 9.78
C MET A 177 -10.44 5.50 10.16
N GLY A 178 -10.63 5.28 11.46
CA GLY A 178 -11.64 4.39 12.05
C GLY A 178 -12.65 5.09 12.98
N CYS A 179 -12.93 6.38 12.74
CA CYS A 179 -14.04 7.14 13.33
C CYS A 179 -14.76 7.92 12.23
#